data_AF-A0A3C1WGF4-F1
#
_entry.id   AF-A0A3C1WGF4-F1
#
_cell.length_a   1.000
_cell.length_b   1.000
_cell.length_c   1.000
_cell.angle_alpha   90.00
_cell.angle_beta   90.00
_cell.angle_gamma   90.00
#
_symmetry.space_group_name_H-M   'P 1'
#
loop_
_entity.id
_entity.type
_entity.pdbx_description
1 polymer ?
#
loop_
_entity_poly.entity_id
_entity_poly.type
_entity_poly.pdbx_seq_one_letter_code
_entity_poly.pdbx_strand_id
1 'polypeptide(L)'
;MRFSHILTGGLLVLCIAAIHAQEDTTMPLLPSQLGPMESLMWSEHGAMRKIFDFPLTPEGREKEMRLRRNMLGLHQLGGFATLAAMTATVILGQKVYNGDRDLLQLHSAMAWTTVGMYFTTASLGLFTPPPMIRRGEWSTVSTHKLLAAIHFTGMMVTPYLGSQLAKDNRQMQTVHLASAYTTTAAFAAALLVVTF
;
A
#
# COMPACT_ATOMS: atom_id res chain seq x y z
N MET A 1 42.82 -45.11 44.27
CA MET A 1 43.45 -44.07 43.42
C MET A 1 42.43 -43.63 42.37
N ARG A 2 42.17 -42.31 42.30
CA ARG A 2 41.53 -41.53 41.20
C ARG A 2 40.16 -41.97 40.69
N PHE A 3 39.16 -41.07 40.78
CA PHE A 3 38.30 -40.58 39.69
C PHE A 3 37.13 -39.79 40.29
N SER A 4 37.31 -38.51 40.62
CA SER A 4 36.19 -37.63 40.98
C SER A 4 36.49 -36.14 40.79
N HIS A 5 37.02 -35.73 39.64
CA HIS A 5 37.24 -34.29 39.37
C HIS A 5 36.87 -33.82 37.95
N ILE A 6 36.16 -34.60 37.14
CA ILE A 6 35.88 -34.22 35.75
C ILE A 6 34.43 -33.72 35.53
N LEU A 7 33.49 -33.99 36.44
CA LEU A 7 32.07 -33.73 36.16
C LEU A 7 31.57 -32.31 36.50
N THR A 8 32.32 -31.50 37.25
CA THR A 8 31.88 -30.15 37.65
C THR A 8 32.23 -29.06 36.63
N GLY A 9 33.20 -29.29 35.75
CA GLY A 9 33.58 -28.33 34.70
C GLY A 9 32.59 -28.29 33.52
N GLY A 10 31.97 -29.42 33.18
CA GLY A 10 31.08 -29.51 32.02
C GLY A 10 29.76 -28.76 32.19
N LEU A 11 29.19 -28.78 33.40
CA LEU A 11 27.91 -28.10 33.68
C LEU A 11 28.07 -26.57 33.73
N LEU A 12 29.19 -26.08 34.28
CA LEU A 12 29.49 -24.65 34.33
C LEU A 12 29.79 -24.09 32.94
N VAL A 13 30.51 -24.86 32.09
CA VAL A 13 30.77 -24.48 30.70
C VAL A 13 29.49 -24.53 29.84
N LEU A 14 28.58 -25.48 30.08
CA LEU A 14 27.26 -25.47 29.43
C LEU A 14 26.39 -24.29 29.87
N CYS A 15 26.42 -23.90 31.15
CA CYS A 15 25.71 -22.72 31.64
C CYS A 15 26.30 -21.42 31.07
N ILE A 16 27.63 -21.30 30.98
CA ILE A 16 28.28 -20.13 30.37
C ILE A 16 27.99 -20.09 28.86
N ALA A 17 28.00 -21.23 28.15
CA ALA A 17 27.62 -21.30 26.75
C ALA A 17 26.14 -20.96 26.52
N ALA A 18 25.23 -21.36 27.43
CA ALA A 18 23.83 -20.98 27.38
C ALA A 18 23.60 -19.48 27.68
N ILE A 19 24.41 -18.88 28.55
CA ILE A 19 24.38 -17.44 28.85
C ILE A 19 24.95 -16.62 27.68
N HIS A 20 25.95 -17.13 26.95
CA HIS A 20 26.48 -16.48 25.74
C HIS A 20 25.63 -16.77 24.49
N ALA A 21 24.83 -17.84 24.48
CA ALA A 21 23.88 -18.14 23.40
C ALA A 21 22.57 -17.33 23.51
N GLN A 22 22.37 -16.60 24.61
CA GLN A 22 21.47 -15.46 24.66
C GLN A 22 22.13 -14.26 23.94
N GLU A 23 22.68 -14.48 22.74
CA GLU A 23 22.86 -13.40 21.79
C GLU A 23 21.47 -12.84 21.54
N ASP A 24 21.29 -11.62 22.04
CA ASP A 24 20.11 -10.80 21.92
C ASP A 24 19.59 -10.89 20.49
N THR A 25 18.54 -11.69 20.27
CA THR A 25 17.82 -11.77 19.00
C THR A 25 16.97 -10.50 18.88
N THR A 26 17.58 -9.32 19.03
CA THR A 26 16.93 -8.06 18.76
C THR A 26 16.62 -8.05 17.28
N MET A 27 15.35 -8.25 16.95
CA MET A 27 14.91 -7.98 15.59
C MET A 27 15.30 -6.54 15.23
N PRO A 28 15.92 -6.30 14.06
CA PRO A 28 16.29 -4.96 13.66
C PRO A 28 15.04 -4.08 13.63
N LEU A 29 15.17 -2.85 14.12
CA LEU A 29 14.05 -1.92 14.24
C LEU A 29 13.50 -1.49 12.88
N LEU A 30 14.35 -1.47 11.85
CA LEU A 30 13.97 -1.20 10.46
C LEU A 30 14.17 -2.45 9.60
N PRO A 31 13.36 -2.64 8.54
CA PRO A 31 13.56 -3.74 7.61
C PRO A 31 14.88 -3.56 6.85
N SER A 32 15.49 -4.67 6.44
CA SER A 32 16.78 -4.70 5.73
C SER A 32 16.81 -3.92 4.42
N GLN A 33 15.66 -3.68 3.81
CA GLN A 33 15.52 -2.94 2.57
C GLN A 33 14.33 -2.00 2.69
N LEU A 34 14.54 -0.72 2.36
CA LEU A 34 13.49 0.31 2.24
C LEU A 34 13.32 0.66 0.77
N GLY A 35 12.07 0.79 0.31
CA GLY A 35 11.80 1.34 -1.01
C GLY A 35 12.13 2.84 -1.06
N PRO A 36 12.19 3.47 -2.25
CA PRO A 36 12.58 4.88 -2.38
C PRO A 36 11.72 5.83 -1.54
N MET A 37 10.39 5.68 -1.59
CA MET A 37 9.47 6.50 -0.79
C MET A 37 9.59 6.24 0.71
N GLU A 38 9.73 4.97 1.10
CA GLU A 38 9.90 4.59 2.51
C GLU A 38 11.23 5.11 3.07
N SER A 39 12.30 5.10 2.27
CA SER A 39 13.60 5.63 2.65
C SER A 39 13.52 7.13 2.89
N LEU A 40 12.87 7.87 1.98
CA LEU A 40 12.66 9.31 2.12
C LEU A 40 11.85 9.67 3.38
N MET A 41 10.78 8.92 3.65
CA MET A 41 9.81 9.27 4.69
C MET A 41 10.16 8.67 6.06
N TRP A 42 10.71 7.46 6.11
CA TRP A 42 10.74 6.61 7.30
C TRP A 42 12.10 5.98 7.61
N SER A 43 13.17 6.31 6.88
CA SER A 43 14.54 5.98 7.31
C SER A 43 14.85 6.60 8.68
N GLU A 44 16.04 6.32 9.22
CA GLU A 44 16.51 6.94 10.48
C GLU A 44 16.41 8.47 10.47
N HIS A 45 16.62 9.09 9.32
CA HIS A 45 16.50 10.55 9.14
C HIS A 45 15.29 10.97 8.30
N GLY A 46 14.35 10.06 8.08
CA GLY A 46 13.19 10.26 7.23
C GLY A 46 12.26 11.38 7.71
N ALA A 47 11.61 12.05 6.76
CA ALA A 47 10.79 13.23 7.03
C ALA A 47 9.65 12.95 8.03
N MET A 48 8.88 11.87 7.82
CA MET A 48 7.75 11.52 8.67
C MET A 48 8.20 11.06 10.05
N ARG A 49 9.33 10.35 10.14
CA ARG A 49 9.91 9.96 11.43
C ARG A 49 10.19 11.17 12.31
N LYS A 50 10.73 12.24 11.73
CA LYS A 50 10.99 13.51 12.43
C LYS A 50 9.69 14.25 12.79
N ILE A 51 8.73 14.32 11.86
CA ILE A 51 7.46 15.03 12.06
C ILE A 51 6.64 14.41 13.21
N PHE A 52 6.58 13.08 13.29
CA PHE A 52 5.81 12.37 14.30
C PHE A 52 6.60 12.02 15.57
N ASP A 53 7.86 12.42 15.65
CA ASP A 53 8.77 12.12 16.76
C ASP A 53 8.77 10.63 17.15
N PHE A 54 9.08 9.77 16.17
CA PHE A 54 9.23 8.33 16.38
C PHE A 54 10.72 7.94 16.50
N PRO A 55 11.29 7.97 17.72
CA PRO A 55 12.68 7.54 17.91
C PRO A 55 12.83 6.06 17.49
N LEU A 56 14.01 5.71 16.96
CA LEU A 56 14.35 4.32 16.64
C LEU A 56 14.65 3.55 17.93
N THR A 57 13.59 3.26 18.67
CA THR A 57 13.54 2.44 19.88
C THR A 57 12.42 1.41 19.72
N PRO A 58 12.42 0.31 20.50
CA PRO A 58 11.30 -0.63 20.51
C PRO A 58 9.94 0.04 20.71
N GLU A 59 9.84 0.99 21.64
CA GLU A 59 8.62 1.73 21.96
C GLU A 59 8.19 2.66 20.82
N GLY A 60 9.15 3.36 20.20
CA GLY A 60 8.90 4.20 19.04
C GLY A 60 8.43 3.39 17.83
N ARG A 61 9.04 2.23 17.58
CA ARG A 61 8.60 1.31 16.51
C ARG A 61 7.23 0.73 16.78
N GLU A 62 6.88 0.43 18.03
CA GLU A 62 5.54 -0.02 18.38
C GLU A 62 4.48 1.04 18.06
N LYS A 63 4.74 2.33 18.36
CA LYS A 63 3.87 3.46 17.98
C LYS A 63 3.76 3.60 16.46
N GLU A 64 4.88 3.51 15.75
CA GLU A 64 4.88 3.56 14.29
C GLU A 64 4.11 2.38 13.66
N MET A 65 4.13 1.19 14.29
CA MET A 65 3.32 0.05 13.85
C MET A 65 1.84 0.20 14.14
N ARG A 66 1.45 0.90 15.21
CA ARG A 66 0.06 1.34 15.42
C ARG A 66 -0.38 2.28 14.29
N LEU A 67 0.44 3.28 13.95
CA LEU A 67 0.15 4.20 12.85
C LEU A 67 0.00 3.46 11.52
N ARG A 68 0.93 2.55 11.19
CA ARG A 68 0.86 1.71 9.99
C ARG A 68 -0.45 0.93 9.93
N ARG A 69 -0.85 0.26 11.03
CA ARG A 69 -2.12 -0.50 11.05
C ARG A 69 -3.33 0.40 10.79
N ASN A 70 -3.36 1.58 11.40
CA ASN A 70 -4.45 2.53 11.20
C ASN A 70 -4.49 3.04 9.75
N MET A 71 -3.36 3.47 9.20
CA MET A 71 -3.28 3.95 7.82
C MET A 71 -3.67 2.88 6.81
N LEU A 72 -3.21 1.62 7.00
CA LEU A 72 -3.57 0.52 6.11
C LEU A 72 -5.03 0.08 6.27
N GLY A 73 -5.58 0.12 7.48
CA GLY A 73 -7.02 -0.12 7.70
C GLY A 73 -7.89 0.93 7.01
N LEU A 74 -7.50 2.21 7.12
CA LEU A 74 -8.16 3.30 6.39
C LEU A 74 -7.96 3.21 4.88
N HIS A 75 -6.79 2.77 4.41
CA HIS A 75 -6.53 2.51 2.99
C HIS A 75 -7.47 1.44 2.44
N GLN A 76 -7.68 0.35 3.19
CA GLN A 76 -8.59 -0.71 2.79
C GLN A 76 -10.06 -0.24 2.77
N LEU A 77 -10.51 0.43 3.83
CA LEU A 77 -11.85 1.01 3.89
C LEU A 77 -12.09 2.03 2.78
N GLY A 78 -11.15 2.97 2.62
CA GLY A 78 -11.15 3.95 1.54
C GLY A 78 -11.09 3.29 0.17
N GLY A 79 -10.42 2.14 0.04
CA GLY A 79 -10.39 1.34 -1.17
C GLY A 79 -11.78 0.89 -1.60
N PHE A 80 -12.58 0.32 -0.70
CA PHE A 80 -13.96 -0.07 -1.01
C PHE A 80 -14.85 1.14 -1.33
N ALA A 81 -14.70 2.24 -0.61
CA ALA A 81 -15.44 3.48 -0.89
C ALA A 81 -15.09 4.03 -2.29
N THR A 82 -13.80 4.07 -2.63
CA THR A 82 -13.33 4.48 -3.96
C THR A 82 -13.84 3.53 -5.04
N LEU A 83 -13.87 2.21 -4.82
CA LEU A 83 -14.43 1.26 -5.79
C LEU A 83 -15.89 1.58 -6.10
N ALA A 84 -16.72 1.83 -5.08
CA ALA A 84 -18.13 2.18 -5.27
C ALA A 84 -18.29 3.44 -6.13
N ALA A 85 -17.46 4.46 -5.88
CA ALA A 85 -17.48 5.69 -6.67
C ALA A 85 -16.96 5.50 -8.11
N MET A 86 -15.92 4.69 -8.30
CA MET A 86 -15.45 4.30 -9.63
C MET A 86 -16.54 3.59 -10.42
N THR A 87 -17.25 2.63 -9.80
CA THR A 87 -18.37 1.94 -10.41
C THR A 87 -19.47 2.91 -10.82
N ALA A 88 -19.86 3.84 -9.94
CA ALA A 88 -20.85 4.88 -10.27
C ALA A 88 -20.38 5.76 -11.44
N THR A 89 -19.11 6.17 -11.44
CA THR A 89 -18.49 6.99 -12.50
C THR A 89 -18.53 6.27 -13.85
N VAL A 90 -18.18 4.98 -13.89
CA VAL A 90 -18.19 4.16 -15.10
C VAL A 90 -19.61 3.96 -15.63
N ILE A 91 -20.60 3.71 -14.75
CA ILE A 91 -22.01 3.59 -15.15
C ILE A 91 -22.51 4.89 -15.78
N LEU A 92 -22.22 6.04 -15.16
CA LEU A 92 -22.56 7.34 -15.72
C LEU A 92 -21.85 7.59 -17.06
N GLY A 93 -20.56 7.27 -17.14
CA GLY A 93 -19.76 7.40 -18.36
C GLY A 93 -20.30 6.54 -19.50
N GLN A 94 -20.74 5.32 -19.21
CA GLN A 94 -21.38 4.43 -20.19
C GLN A 94 -22.70 5.00 -20.71
N LYS A 95 -23.53 5.59 -19.84
CA LYS A 95 -24.77 6.26 -20.26
C LYS A 95 -24.49 7.45 -21.18
N VAL A 96 -23.51 8.28 -20.81
CA VAL A 96 -23.05 9.40 -21.65
C VAL A 96 -22.50 8.91 -23.00
N TYR A 97 -21.75 7.83 -23.01
CA TYR A 97 -21.26 7.18 -24.24
C TYR A 97 -22.39 6.65 -25.12
N ASN A 98 -23.50 6.19 -24.52
CA ASN A 98 -24.68 5.70 -25.23
C ASN A 98 -25.60 6.82 -25.74
N GLY A 99 -25.29 8.09 -25.47
CA GLY A 99 -25.99 9.25 -26.01
C GLY A 99 -26.77 10.08 -24.99
N ASP A 100 -26.82 9.67 -23.72
CA ASP A 100 -27.46 10.44 -22.64
C ASP A 100 -26.57 11.61 -22.21
N ARG A 101 -26.62 12.70 -22.98
CA ARG A 101 -25.72 13.86 -22.79
C ARG A 101 -26.08 14.72 -21.58
N ASP A 102 -27.29 14.60 -21.05
CA ASP A 102 -27.74 15.34 -19.87
C ASP A 102 -26.96 14.91 -18.62
N LEU A 103 -26.45 13.68 -18.60
CA LEU A 103 -25.62 13.15 -17.53
C LEU A 103 -24.15 13.60 -17.58
N LEU A 104 -23.71 14.35 -18.60
CA LEU A 104 -22.29 14.69 -18.79
C LEU A 104 -21.72 15.47 -17.60
N GLN A 105 -22.46 16.44 -17.07
CA GLN A 105 -22.02 17.22 -15.91
C GLN A 105 -21.92 16.36 -14.66
N LEU A 106 -22.92 15.49 -14.43
CA LEU A 106 -22.93 14.56 -13.30
C LEU A 106 -21.78 13.55 -13.39
N HIS A 107 -21.53 12.99 -14.57
CA HIS A 107 -20.38 12.11 -14.82
C HIS A 107 -19.06 12.82 -14.51
N SER A 108 -18.88 14.06 -14.99
CA SER A 108 -17.64 14.82 -14.75
C SER A 108 -17.44 15.14 -13.27
N ALA A 109 -18.49 15.57 -12.56
CA ALA A 109 -18.43 15.83 -11.12
C ALA A 109 -18.10 14.54 -10.33
N MET A 110 -18.74 13.42 -10.68
CA MET A 110 -18.47 12.13 -10.07
C MET A 110 -17.06 11.61 -10.37
N ALA A 111 -16.55 11.85 -11.58
CA ALA A 111 -15.18 11.50 -11.96
C ALA A 111 -14.15 12.26 -11.12
N TRP A 112 -14.30 13.58 -10.97
CA TRP A 112 -13.39 14.38 -10.12
C TRP A 112 -13.49 14.00 -8.64
N THR A 113 -14.69 13.71 -8.14
CA THR A 113 -14.89 13.18 -6.78
C THR A 113 -14.12 11.86 -6.61
N THR A 114 -14.25 10.95 -7.57
CA THR A 114 -13.56 9.66 -7.58
C THR A 114 -12.04 9.81 -7.61
N VAL A 115 -11.51 10.74 -8.41
CA VAL A 115 -10.08 11.08 -8.44
C VAL A 115 -9.61 11.57 -7.07
N GLY A 116 -10.35 12.49 -6.43
CA GLY A 116 -10.01 12.99 -5.09
C GLY A 116 -10.00 11.89 -4.03
N MET A 117 -11.04 11.04 -4.01
CA MET A 117 -11.08 9.88 -3.11
C MET A 117 -9.95 8.90 -3.38
N TYR A 118 -9.65 8.61 -4.65
CA TYR A 118 -8.57 7.72 -5.03
C TYR A 118 -7.22 8.21 -4.51
N PHE A 119 -6.85 9.47 -4.73
CA PHE A 119 -5.56 9.99 -4.27
C PHE A 119 -5.48 10.11 -2.75
N THR A 120 -6.60 10.38 -2.08
CA THR A 120 -6.69 10.33 -0.61
C THR A 120 -6.46 8.92 -0.08
N THR A 121 -7.08 7.92 -0.71
CA THR A 121 -6.87 6.51 -0.36
C THR A 121 -5.45 6.07 -0.68
N ALA A 122 -4.90 6.46 -1.84
CA ALA A 122 -3.54 6.10 -2.25
C ALA A 122 -2.47 6.68 -1.31
N SER A 123 -2.64 7.90 -0.79
CA SER A 123 -1.68 8.50 0.14
C SER A 123 -1.53 7.69 1.43
N LEU A 124 -2.61 7.10 1.94
CA LEU A 124 -2.59 6.22 3.11
C LEU A 124 -1.71 4.98 2.89
N GLY A 125 -1.68 4.44 1.67
CA GLY A 125 -0.83 3.32 1.30
C GLY A 125 0.62 3.73 1.02
N LEU A 126 0.82 4.82 0.26
CA LEU A 126 2.15 5.29 -0.16
C LEU A 126 2.98 5.86 0.99
N PHE A 127 2.34 6.55 1.93
CA PHE A 127 3.03 7.22 3.04
C PHE A 127 2.98 6.41 4.33
N THR A 128 2.45 5.19 4.30
CA THR A 128 2.44 4.29 5.44
C THR A 128 3.87 3.95 5.91
N PRO A 129 4.14 3.89 7.23
CA PRO A 129 5.43 3.46 7.75
C PRO A 129 5.81 2.05 7.31
N PRO A 130 7.09 1.70 7.10
CA PRO A 130 7.51 0.39 6.60
C PRO A 130 7.20 -0.76 7.58
N PRO A 131 6.94 -1.99 7.10
CA PRO A 131 6.72 -3.15 7.97
C PRO A 131 7.99 -3.50 8.77
N MET A 132 7.81 -4.21 9.89
CA MET A 132 8.94 -4.74 10.70
C MET A 132 9.80 -5.73 9.93
N ILE A 133 9.17 -6.67 9.23
CA ILE A 133 9.85 -7.71 8.45
C ILE A 133 9.43 -7.59 6.99
N ARG A 134 10.40 -7.73 6.09
CA ARG A 134 10.18 -7.79 4.65
C ARG A 134 10.62 -9.13 4.12
N ARG A 135 9.69 -9.86 3.50
CA ARG A 135 9.99 -11.10 2.78
C ARG A 135 10.27 -10.76 1.32
N GLY A 136 11.25 -11.44 0.73
CA GLY A 136 11.63 -11.24 -0.69
C GLY A 136 10.79 -12.06 -1.68
N GLU A 137 9.92 -12.93 -1.19
CA GLU A 137 9.12 -13.84 -2.01
C GLU A 137 7.90 -13.14 -2.63
N TRP A 138 7.41 -13.69 -3.74
CA TRP A 138 6.15 -13.24 -4.34
C TRP A 138 4.97 -13.60 -3.43
N SER A 139 4.09 -12.63 -3.19
CA SER A 139 2.94 -12.76 -2.28
C SER A 139 1.71 -12.05 -2.84
N THR A 140 0.57 -12.19 -2.16
CA THR A 140 -0.64 -11.39 -2.43
C THR A 140 -0.34 -9.88 -2.40
N VAL A 141 0.51 -9.42 -1.49
CA VAL A 141 0.97 -8.03 -1.43
C VAL A 141 1.81 -7.64 -2.66
N SER A 142 2.64 -8.55 -3.16
CA SER A 142 3.41 -8.32 -4.40
C SER A 142 2.48 -8.16 -5.60
N THR A 143 1.49 -9.04 -5.73
CA THR A 143 0.44 -8.95 -6.76
C THR A 143 -0.37 -7.66 -6.63
N HIS A 144 -0.75 -7.26 -5.41
CA HIS A 144 -1.43 -5.98 -5.17
C HIS A 144 -0.58 -4.80 -5.63
N LYS A 145 0.73 -4.77 -5.34
CA LYS A 145 1.62 -3.69 -5.79
C LYS A 145 1.71 -3.60 -7.31
N LEU A 146 1.73 -4.74 -8.01
CA LEU A 146 1.69 -4.77 -9.47
C LEU A 146 0.36 -4.19 -10.00
N LEU A 147 -0.77 -4.65 -9.46
CA LEU A 147 -2.08 -4.11 -9.81
C LEU A 147 -2.21 -2.63 -9.43
N ALA A 148 -1.53 -2.20 -8.36
CA ALA A 148 -1.47 -0.82 -7.93
C ALA A 148 -0.76 0.07 -8.94
N ALA A 149 0.36 -0.39 -9.52
CA ALA A 149 1.00 0.34 -10.60
C ALA A 149 0.06 0.51 -11.81
N ILE A 150 -0.70 -0.54 -12.16
CA ILE A 150 -1.66 -0.51 -13.28
C ILE A 150 -2.81 0.47 -12.98
N HIS A 151 -3.49 0.32 -11.85
CA HIS A 151 -4.65 1.15 -11.55
C HIS A 151 -4.26 2.60 -11.24
N PHE A 152 -3.08 2.85 -10.67
CA PHE A 152 -2.56 4.20 -10.46
C PHE A 152 -2.31 4.90 -11.79
N THR A 153 -1.66 4.21 -12.73
CA THR A 153 -1.45 4.72 -14.09
C THR A 153 -2.80 5.02 -14.76
N GLY A 154 -3.76 4.11 -14.65
CA GLY A 154 -5.12 4.31 -15.14
C GLY A 154 -5.81 5.55 -14.56
N MET A 155 -5.70 5.77 -13.25
CA MET A 155 -6.27 6.94 -12.58
C MET A 155 -5.61 8.28 -12.93
N MET A 156 -4.44 8.27 -13.57
CA MET A 156 -3.86 9.46 -14.20
C MET A 156 -4.31 9.62 -15.65
N VAL A 157 -4.31 8.52 -16.42
CA VAL A 157 -4.58 8.52 -17.86
C VAL A 157 -6.07 8.73 -18.16
N THR A 158 -6.99 8.06 -17.46
CA THR A 158 -8.42 8.12 -17.76
C THR A 158 -8.99 9.54 -17.63
N PRO A 159 -8.75 10.32 -16.55
CA PRO A 159 -9.23 11.70 -16.45
C PRO A 159 -8.57 12.62 -17.48
N TYR A 160 -7.28 12.41 -17.77
CA TYR A 160 -6.59 13.13 -18.83
C TYR A 160 -7.27 12.89 -20.19
N LEU A 161 -7.49 11.63 -20.58
CA LEU A 161 -8.23 11.30 -21.80
C LEU A 161 -9.62 11.95 -21.82
N GLY A 162 -10.32 11.94 -20.68
CA GLY A 162 -11.63 12.58 -20.53
C GLY A 162 -11.59 14.08 -20.80
N SER A 163 -10.55 14.78 -20.33
CA SER A 163 -10.34 16.22 -20.57
C SER A 163 -10.08 16.57 -22.04
N GLN A 164 -9.57 15.62 -22.81
CA GLN A 164 -9.23 15.80 -24.23
C GLN A 164 -10.36 15.36 -25.18
N LEU A 165 -11.50 14.89 -24.65
CA LEU A 165 -12.59 14.38 -25.49
C LEU A 165 -13.28 15.51 -26.27
N ALA A 166 -13.14 15.46 -27.60
CA ALA A 166 -14.04 16.16 -28.49
C ALA A 166 -15.42 15.45 -28.52
N LYS A 167 -16.50 16.24 -28.58
CA LYS A 167 -17.90 15.74 -28.49
C LYS A 167 -18.25 14.67 -29.53
N ASP A 168 -17.60 14.68 -30.70
CA ASP A 168 -17.93 13.80 -31.84
C ASP A 168 -16.81 12.83 -32.24
N ASN A 169 -15.78 12.67 -31.41
CA ASN A 169 -14.73 11.68 -31.69
C ASN A 169 -15.07 10.34 -31.02
N ARG A 170 -15.80 9.48 -31.75
CA ARG A 170 -16.22 8.17 -31.24
C ARG A 170 -15.05 7.26 -30.87
N GLN A 171 -13.96 7.29 -31.63
CA GLN A 171 -12.78 6.49 -31.35
C GLN A 171 -12.16 6.88 -30.00
N MET A 172 -11.97 8.17 -29.74
CA MET A 172 -11.43 8.66 -28.48
C MET A 172 -12.36 8.38 -27.30
N GLN A 173 -13.69 8.47 -27.50
CA GLN A 173 -14.68 8.08 -26.50
C GLN A 173 -14.55 6.59 -26.13
N THR A 174 -14.35 5.71 -27.12
CA THR A 174 -14.11 4.28 -26.89
C THR A 174 -12.82 4.04 -26.13
N VAL A 175 -11.74 4.76 -26.45
CA VAL A 175 -10.45 4.65 -25.74
C VAL A 175 -10.58 5.10 -24.28
N HIS A 176 -11.25 6.22 -24.03
CA HIS A 176 -11.54 6.68 -22.67
C HIS A 176 -12.35 5.66 -21.87
N LEU A 177 -13.42 5.12 -22.48
CA LEU A 177 -14.28 4.11 -21.86
C LEU A 177 -13.52 2.81 -21.55
N ALA A 178 -12.74 2.30 -22.50
CA ALA A 178 -11.90 1.12 -22.31
C ALA A 178 -10.89 1.34 -21.17
N SER A 179 -10.22 2.51 -21.16
CA SER A 179 -9.31 2.90 -20.08
C SER A 179 -10.02 2.91 -18.71
N ALA A 180 -11.24 3.46 -18.64
CA ALA A 180 -12.02 3.49 -17.39
C ALA A 180 -12.39 2.09 -16.89
N TYR A 181 -12.86 1.20 -17.77
CA TYR A 181 -13.17 -0.19 -17.42
C TYR A 181 -11.95 -0.96 -16.98
N THR A 182 -10.84 -0.89 -17.72
CA THR A 182 -9.59 -1.57 -17.36
C THR A 182 -9.05 -1.08 -16.02
N THR A 183 -9.06 0.23 -15.78
CA THR A 183 -8.61 0.82 -14.50
C THR A 183 -9.47 0.34 -13.35
N THR A 184 -10.79 0.34 -13.51
CA THR A 184 -11.74 -0.12 -12.48
C THR A 184 -11.59 -1.60 -12.21
N ALA A 185 -11.41 -2.43 -13.24
CA ALA A 185 -11.18 -3.87 -13.09
C ALA A 185 -9.84 -4.16 -12.38
N ALA A 186 -8.75 -3.48 -12.75
CA ALA A 186 -7.47 -3.62 -12.07
C ALA A 186 -7.55 -3.19 -10.60
N PHE A 187 -8.28 -2.11 -10.30
CA PHE A 187 -8.51 -1.65 -8.94
C PHE A 187 -9.33 -2.67 -8.12
N ALA A 188 -10.42 -3.19 -8.67
CA ALA A 188 -11.22 -4.22 -8.03
C ALA A 188 -10.41 -5.52 -7.77
N ALA A 189 -9.63 -5.96 -8.74
CA ALA A 189 -8.73 -7.10 -8.58
C ALA A 189 -7.70 -6.86 -7.47
N ALA A 190 -7.17 -5.64 -7.35
CA ALA A 190 -6.21 -5.28 -6.31
C ALA A 190 -6.81 -5.39 -4.90
N LEU A 191 -8.11 -5.09 -4.73
CA LEU A 191 -8.83 -5.30 -3.46
C LEU A 191 -9.03 -6.78 -3.17
N LEU A 192 -9.47 -7.56 -4.16
CA LEU A 192 -9.73 -8.99 -3.99
C LEU A 192 -8.49 -9.75 -3.53
N VAL A 193 -7.34 -9.48 -4.15
CA VAL A 193 -6.09 -10.20 -3.85
C VAL A 193 -5.56 -9.94 -2.43
N VAL A 194 -5.93 -8.82 -1.80
CA VAL A 194 -5.48 -8.50 -0.42
C VAL A 194 -6.50 -8.97 0.63
N THR A 195 -7.70 -9.36 0.20
CA THR A 195 -8.78 -9.78 1.11
C THR A 195 -8.73 -11.29 1.42
N PHE A 196 -8.01 -12.08 0.63
CA PHE A 196 -7.84 -13.54 0.75
C PHE A 196 -6.36 -13.94 0.65
#